data_AF-A0A928E4F7-F1
#
_entry.id   AF-A0A928E4F7-F1
#
_cell.length_a   1.000
_cell.length_b   1.000
_cell.length_c   1.000
_cell.angle_alpha   90.00
_cell.angle_beta   90.00
_cell.angle_gamma   90.00
#
_symmetry.space_group_name_H-M   'P 1'
#
loop_
_entity.id
_entity.type
_entity.pdbx_description
1 polymer ?
#
loop_
_entity_poly.entity_id
_entity_poly.type
_entity_poly.pdbx_seq_one_letter_code
_entity_poly.pdbx_strand_id
1 'polypeptide(L)'
;MSLRGIVNDVKTWFDWTPVAVSAPVEVYRDYRDKGHVLLGYEVTVNYKYHGERKYLFADDEEKLCMITRAKARKMAFDFYREKQQKIKGR
;
A
#
# COMPACT_ATOMS: atom_id res chain seq x y z
N MET A 1 5.20 17.92 -32.27
CA MET A 1 5.13 17.62 -30.83
C MET A 1 5.68 18.81 -30.07
N SER A 2 4.94 19.36 -29.10
CA SER A 2 5.34 20.55 -28.32
C SER A 2 6.14 20.15 -27.08
N LEU A 3 7.21 20.88 -26.76
CA LEU A 3 8.01 20.70 -25.54
C LEU A 3 7.15 20.77 -24.26
N ARG A 4 6.04 21.52 -24.27
CA ARG A 4 5.08 21.60 -23.15
C ARG A 4 4.32 20.29 -22.93
N GLY A 5 4.06 19.52 -24.00
CA GLY A 5 3.42 18.21 -23.92
C GLY A 5 4.34 17.19 -23.25
N ILE A 6 5.61 17.16 -23.65
CA ILE A 6 6.62 16.24 -23.09
C ILE A 6 6.86 16.51 -21.59
N VAL A 7 6.94 17.78 -21.18
CA VAL A 7 7.12 18.12 -19.76
C VAL A 7 5.91 17.72 -18.90
N ASN A 8 4.69 17.89 -19.41
CA ASN A 8 3.49 17.42 -18.72
C ASN A 8 3.44 15.90 -18.63
N ASP A 9 3.79 15.18 -19.70
CA ASP A 9 3.85 13.72 -19.69
C ASP A 9 4.87 13.23 -18.66
N VAL A 10 6.10 13.76 -18.65
CA VAL A 10 7.13 13.36 -17.67
C VAL A 10 6.62 13.59 -16.23
N LYS A 11 5.97 14.72 -15.95
CA LYS A 11 5.44 14.99 -14.60
C LYS A 11 4.41 13.95 -14.16
N THR A 12 3.54 13.49 -15.07
CA THR A 12 2.52 12.46 -14.73
C THR A 12 3.14 11.10 -14.41
N TRP A 13 4.31 10.76 -14.97
CA TRP A 13 4.98 9.48 -14.73
C TRP A 13 5.64 9.41 -13.34
N PHE A 14 6.08 10.54 -12.80
CA PHE A 14 6.78 10.63 -11.52
C PHE A 14 5.91 11.17 -10.37
N ASP A 15 4.70 11.65 -10.64
CA ASP A 15 3.81 12.20 -9.62
C ASP A 15 2.96 11.10 -8.94
N TRP A 16 3.57 10.47 -7.95
CA TRP A 16 2.96 9.49 -7.04
C TRP A 16 2.22 10.14 -5.86
N THR A 17 1.53 11.24 -6.13
CA THR A 17 0.67 11.90 -5.14
C THR A 17 -0.49 11.00 -4.72
N PRO A 18 -0.59 10.60 -3.45
CA PRO A 18 -1.78 9.94 -2.94
C PRO A 18 -2.93 10.96 -2.86
N VAL A 19 -4.11 10.57 -3.30
CA VAL A 19 -5.35 11.38 -3.24
C VAL A 19 -6.40 10.76 -2.33
N ALA A 20 -6.38 9.44 -2.19
CA ALA A 20 -7.23 8.73 -1.24
C ALA A 20 -6.48 7.52 -0.67
N VAL A 21 -6.83 7.13 0.54
CA VAL A 21 -6.34 5.90 1.16
C VAL A 21 -7.46 5.26 1.97
N SER A 22 -7.66 3.97 1.79
CA SER A 22 -8.65 3.18 2.53
C SER A 22 -8.06 2.66 3.83
N ALA A 23 -8.90 2.49 4.85
CA ALA A 23 -8.49 1.87 6.10
C ALA A 23 -8.00 0.42 5.86
N PRO A 24 -7.09 -0.10 6.71
CA PRO A 24 -6.61 -1.48 6.59
C PRO A 24 -7.76 -2.50 6.66
N VAL A 25 -7.80 -3.43 5.71
CA VAL A 25 -8.77 -4.53 5.68
C VAL A 25 -8.03 -5.85 5.83
N GLU A 26 -8.54 -6.74 6.68
CA GLU A 26 -7.98 -8.07 6.84
C GLU A 26 -8.21 -8.92 5.58
N VAL A 27 -7.16 -9.59 5.12
CA VAL A 27 -7.18 -10.43 3.93
C VAL A 27 -6.49 -11.76 4.20
N TYR A 28 -7.07 -12.81 3.63
CA TYR A 28 -6.56 -14.18 3.67
C TYR A 28 -6.15 -14.54 2.25
N ARG A 29 -4.87 -14.89 2.05
CA ARG A 29 -4.39 -15.33 0.73
C ARG A 29 -3.65 -16.65 0.86
N ASP A 30 -4.01 -17.60 -0.01
CA ASP A 30 -3.28 -18.86 -0.16
C ASP A 30 -1.90 -18.58 -0.75
N TYR A 31 -0.84 -18.83 0.02
CA TYR A 31 0.52 -18.67 -0.46
C TYR A 31 1.02 -20.01 -1.00
N ARG A 32 1.14 -20.09 -2.33
CA ARG A 32 1.35 -21.34 -3.09
C ARG A 32 2.60 -22.12 -2.72
N ASP A 33 3.62 -21.50 -2.12
CA ASP A 33 4.89 -22.15 -1.88
C ASP A 33 4.92 -23.12 -0.69
N LYS A 34 3.90 -23.12 0.19
CA LYS A 34 3.94 -23.96 1.40
C LYS A 34 2.59 -24.48 1.94
N GLY A 35 1.46 -24.23 1.25
CA GLY A 35 0.15 -24.66 1.76
C GLY A 35 -0.32 -23.90 3.01
N HIS A 36 0.27 -22.73 3.29
CA HIS A 36 -0.14 -21.87 4.39
C HIS A 36 -1.02 -20.72 3.89
N VAL A 37 -2.01 -20.36 4.71
CA VAL A 37 -2.83 -19.17 4.51
C VAL A 37 -2.11 -18.00 5.18
N LEU A 38 -1.68 -17.01 4.40
CA LEU A 38 -1.15 -15.77 4.97
C LEU A 38 -2.31 -14.92 5.47
N LEU A 39 -2.25 -14.59 6.76
CA LEU A 39 -3.09 -13.58 7.38
C LEU A 39 -2.40 -12.23 7.26
N GLY A 40 -3.04 -11.29 6.56
CA GLY A 40 -2.48 -9.97 6.35
C GLY A 40 -3.53 -8.87 6.39
N TYR A 41 -3.05 -7.63 6.26
CA TYR A 41 -3.87 -6.45 6.15
C TYR A 41 -3.54 -5.75 4.83
N GLU A 42 -4.55 -5.50 4.02
CA GLU A 42 -4.44 -4.75 2.77
C GLU A 42 -4.78 -3.28 3.01
N VAL A 43 -3.93 -2.38 2.50
CA VAL A 43 -4.20 -0.94 2.44
C VAL A 43 -4.22 -0.52 0.98
N THR A 44 -5.30 0.13 0.59
CA THR A 44 -5.50 0.61 -0.78
C THR A 44 -5.22 2.10 -0.86
N VAL A 45 -4.33 2.51 -1.76
CA VAL A 45 -3.97 3.91 -2.02
C VAL A 45 -4.35 4.26 -3.45
N ASN A 46 -5.10 5.35 -3.63
CA ASN A 46 -5.38 5.91 -4.94
C ASN A 46 -4.42 7.08 -5.23
N TYR A 47 -3.81 7.07 -6.39
CA TYR A 47 -2.81 8.04 -6.85
C TYR A 47 -3.34 8.86 -8.00
N LYS A 48 -3.01 10.16 -8.01
CA LYS A 48 -3.56 11.15 -8.95
C LYS A 48 -3.49 10.72 -10.44
N TYR A 49 -2.36 10.14 -10.87
CA TYR A 49 -2.16 9.72 -12.27
C TYR A 49 -1.89 8.22 -12.43
N HIS A 50 -1.80 7.46 -11.34
CA HIS A 50 -1.43 6.04 -11.37
C HIS A 50 -2.56 5.11 -10.92
N GLY A 51 -3.72 5.66 -10.59
CA GLY A 51 -4.89 4.90 -10.16
C GLY A 51 -4.65 4.21 -8.81
N GLU A 52 -5.28 3.04 -8.66
CA GLU A 52 -5.28 2.30 -7.40
C GLU A 52 -4.06 1.37 -7.26
N ARG A 53 -3.46 1.36 -6.07
CA ARG A 53 -2.44 0.39 -5.67
C ARG A 53 -2.77 -0.21 -4.32
N LYS A 54 -2.61 -1.53 -4.22
CA LYS A 54 -2.86 -2.33 -3.02
C LYS A 54 -1.54 -2.72 -2.38
N TYR A 55 -1.43 -2.48 -1.07
CA TYR A 55 -0.27 -2.80 -0.27
C TYR A 55 -0.66 -3.85 0.76
N LEU A 56 -0.02 -5.02 0.69
CA LEU A 56 -0.25 -6.11 1.63
C LEU A 56 0.80 -6.08 2.74
N PHE A 57 0.32 -6.04 3.98
CA PHE A 57 1.12 -6.19 5.19
C PHE A 57 0.75 -7.54 5.81
N ALA A 58 1.51 -8.56 5.43
CA ALA A 58 1.39 -9.91 5.94
C ALA A 58 2.74 -10.34 6.52
N ASP A 59 2.72 -11.27 7.48
CA ASP A 59 3.94 -11.90 7.99
C ASP A 59 3.76 -13.40 8.11
N ASP A 60 4.86 -14.12 8.02
CA ASP A 60 4.95 -15.58 8.10
C ASP A 60 5.39 -15.94 9.52
N GLU A 61 4.44 -16.38 10.35
CA GLU A 61 4.66 -16.70 11.77
C GLU A 61 5.79 -17.74 11.98
N GLU A 62 6.15 -18.53 10.94
CA GLU A 62 7.22 -19.53 11.04
C GLU A 62 8.63 -19.05 10.66
N LYS A 63 8.79 -17.92 9.93
CA LYS A 63 10.13 -17.50 9.46
C LYS A 63 10.93 -16.73 10.48
N LEU A 64 10.28 -16.04 11.40
CA LEU A 64 10.91 -15.26 12.47
C LEU A 64 9.92 -15.25 13.63
N CYS A 65 10.19 -15.98 14.72
CA CYS A 65 9.33 -16.11 15.92
C CYS A 65 9.00 -14.79 16.67
N MET A 66 8.86 -13.66 15.99
CA MET A 66 8.73 -12.32 16.60
C MET A 66 7.79 -11.37 15.84
N ILE A 67 6.85 -11.85 15.03
CA ILE A 67 5.84 -10.96 14.41
C ILE A 67 4.45 -11.60 14.39
N THR A 68 3.58 -11.16 15.31
CA THR A 68 2.20 -11.62 15.43
C THR A 68 1.26 -10.85 14.51
N ARG A 69 0.05 -11.36 14.24
CA ARG A 69 -1.08 -10.64 13.59
C ARG A 69 -1.23 -9.19 14.04
N ALA A 70 -0.97 -8.91 15.32
CA ALA A 70 -1.03 -7.57 15.90
C ALA A 70 0.00 -6.60 15.28
N LYS A 71 1.20 -7.08 14.95
CA LYS A 71 2.23 -6.25 14.32
C LYS A 71 1.95 -6.04 12.82
N ALA A 72 1.46 -7.04 12.09
CA ALA A 72 0.98 -6.84 10.71
C ALA A 72 -0.13 -5.78 10.66
N ARG A 73 -1.09 -5.86 11.59
CA ARG A 73 -2.13 -4.83 11.77
C ARG A 73 -1.52 -3.47 12.05
N LYS A 74 -0.60 -3.38 13.02
CA LYS A 74 0.05 -2.12 13.40
C LYS A 74 0.77 -1.48 12.21
N MET A 75 1.53 -2.25 11.45
CA MET A 75 2.22 -1.77 10.25
C MET A 75 1.25 -1.21 9.20
N ALA A 76 0.15 -1.90 8.96
CA ALA A 76 -0.87 -1.42 8.03
C ALA A 76 -1.53 -0.11 8.50
N PHE A 77 -1.83 0.00 9.80
CA PHE A 77 -2.38 1.23 10.38
C PHE A 77 -1.37 2.39 10.38
N ASP A 78 -0.10 2.12 10.69
CA ASP A 78 0.97 3.12 10.64
C ASP A 78 1.12 3.66 9.21
N PHE A 79 1.12 2.79 8.19
CA PHE A 79 1.15 3.17 6.78
C PHE A 79 -0.10 3.97 6.36
N TYR A 80 -1.30 3.54 6.76
CA TYR A 80 -2.55 4.26 6.51
C TYR A 80 -2.49 5.69 7.07
N ARG A 81 -2.04 5.86 8.32
CA ARG A 81 -1.92 7.16 8.97
C ARG A 81 -0.90 8.06 8.26
N GLU A 82 0.25 7.51 7.88
CA GLU A 82 1.27 8.24 7.12
C GLU A 82 0.69 8.76 5.80
N LYS A 83 -0.04 7.92 5.06
CA LYS A 83 -0.68 8.32 3.79
C LYS A 83 -1.78 9.36 4.01
N GLN A 84 -2.60 9.23 5.05
CA GLN A 84 -3.59 10.25 5.39
C GLN A 84 -2.96 11.60 5.70
N GLN A 85 -1.84 11.64 6.43
CA GLN A 85 -1.12 12.88 6.71
C GLN A 85 -0.59 13.52 5.43
N LYS A 86 -0.05 12.72 4.50
CA LYS A 86 0.39 13.21 3.18
C LYS A 86 -0.74 13.78 2.32
N ILE A 87 -1.97 13.28 2.50
CA ILE A 87 -3.16 13.81 1.82
C ILE A 87 -3.63 15.11 2.49
N LYS A 88 -3.65 15.18 3.83
CA LYS A 88 -4.14 16.34 4.61
C LYS A 88 -3.15 17.50 4.69
N GLY A 89 -1.85 17.24 4.57
CA GLY A 89 -0.80 18.26 4.55
C GLY A 89 -0.66 18.98 3.21
N ARG A 90 -1.62 18.80 2.31
CA ARG A 90 -1.81 19.52 1.06
C ARG A 90 -3.02 20.42 1.16
#